data_AF-A0A382AJ64-F1
#
_entry.id   AF-A0A382AJ64-F1
#
_cell.length_a   1.000
_cell.length_b   1.000
_cell.length_c   1.000
_cell.angle_alpha   90.00
_cell.angle_beta   90.00
_cell.angle_gamma   90.00
#
_symmetry.space_group_name_H-M   'P 1'
#
loop_
_entity.id
_entity.type
_entity.pdbx_description
1 polymer ?
#
loop_
_entity_poly.entity_id
_entity_poly.type
_entity_poly.pdbx_seq_one_letter_code
_entity_poly.pdbx_strand_id
1 'polypeptide(L)'
;VGAVMGSKRVKAVVAELNRMPQLHDRKKVIGAVKAYNAKLNEDEIAQNQKTYGTALMADVQNYLGGLPVRNFSDGRITTDDDETMTMGGQHIREQQLERGGQTAHACMPGCTIECSNVYVDKDGAEITSPVEYETLGLMGTNCGLTEPDELAEVNQVANDLGIDTIETGAMIAVLMDAGLGAFGDVNFMKEVLEEIRGATEKGRLWSQGTARVGEHYNVSRVPVIKRQAISAYDPRVVEATGITMMVSAQGADHTAGNVPKLDCTNMSVDEVVAASLESQRVMASSDALGLCIFGRGVTDTNVAFVVNAINDAHGTDLNEGFYSELGDETLALERQFNLDAGFTVADDELPEFFYSESLAPTGKVARFHGPEVNKALGH
;
A
#
# COMPACT_ATOMS: atom_id res chain seq x y z
N VAL A 1 1.86 -9.72 -10.35
CA VAL A 1 2.58 -9.70 -11.67
C VAL A 1 3.70 -10.73 -11.84
N GLY A 2 4.54 -11.01 -10.82
CA GLY A 2 5.70 -11.91 -10.95
C GLY A 2 5.37 -13.32 -11.48
N ALA A 3 4.23 -13.89 -11.08
CA ALA A 3 3.76 -15.19 -11.59
C ALA A 3 3.54 -15.21 -13.12
N VAL A 4 3.10 -14.10 -13.73
CA VAL A 4 2.94 -13.98 -15.19
C VAL A 4 4.30 -13.97 -15.89
N MET A 5 5.30 -13.31 -15.31
CA MET A 5 6.66 -13.32 -15.81
C MET A 5 7.27 -14.74 -15.74
N GLY A 6 7.06 -15.43 -14.62
CA GLY A 6 7.47 -16.83 -14.42
C GLY A 6 6.79 -17.81 -15.38
N SER A 7 5.48 -17.65 -15.65
CA SER A 7 4.75 -18.50 -16.61
C SER A 7 5.26 -18.34 -18.05
N LYS A 8 5.78 -17.16 -18.39
CA LYS A 8 6.48 -16.86 -19.65
C LYS A 8 7.96 -17.28 -19.63
N ARG A 9 8.45 -17.89 -18.54
CA ARG A 9 9.85 -18.30 -18.33
C ARG A 9 10.85 -17.14 -18.44
N VAL A 10 10.43 -15.94 -18.06
CA VAL A 10 11.31 -14.78 -17.98
C VAL A 10 11.82 -14.68 -16.54
N LYS A 11 13.14 -14.69 -16.33
CA LYS A 11 13.74 -14.59 -14.98
C LYS A 11 14.09 -13.15 -14.59
N ALA A 12 14.56 -12.36 -15.54
CA ALA A 12 14.94 -10.96 -15.33
C ALA A 12 14.83 -10.18 -16.63
N VAL A 13 14.71 -8.86 -16.51
CA VAL A 13 14.89 -7.89 -17.60
C VAL A 13 16.05 -6.99 -17.19
N VAL A 14 17.09 -6.93 -18.03
CA VAL A 14 18.28 -6.10 -17.77
C VAL A 14 18.28 -4.94 -18.76
N ALA A 15 18.32 -3.72 -18.25
CA ALA A 15 18.36 -2.50 -19.04
C ALA A 15 19.62 -1.70 -18.71
N GLU A 16 20.39 -1.32 -19.74
CA GLU A 16 21.55 -0.44 -19.60
C GLU A 16 21.17 0.97 -20.04
N LEU A 17 21.23 1.92 -19.12
CA LEU A 17 20.98 3.33 -19.40
C LEU A 17 22.20 3.93 -20.11
N ASN A 18 22.09 4.18 -21.41
CA ASN A 18 23.22 4.67 -22.20
C ASN A 18 23.15 6.16 -22.55
N ARG A 19 21.96 6.80 -22.51
CA ARG A 19 21.75 8.21 -22.88
C ARG A 19 20.55 8.83 -22.17
N MET A 20 20.65 10.12 -21.89
CA MET A 20 19.49 10.95 -21.51
C MET A 20 18.49 11.00 -22.67
N PRO A 21 17.17 10.97 -22.38
CA PRO A 21 16.16 11.20 -23.41
C PRO A 21 16.31 12.59 -24.02
N GLN A 22 15.90 12.72 -25.28
CA GLN A 22 15.84 14.03 -25.94
C GLN A 22 14.70 14.84 -25.32
N LEU A 23 15.01 16.07 -24.90
CA LEU A 23 14.05 17.03 -24.35
C LEU A 23 13.90 18.19 -25.32
N HIS A 24 12.67 18.67 -25.52
CA HIS A 24 12.37 19.79 -26.41
C HIS A 24 13.04 21.10 -25.92
N ASP A 25 12.77 21.54 -24.68
CA ASP A 25 13.50 22.64 -24.03
C ASP A 25 14.21 22.15 -22.75
N ARG A 26 15.41 21.60 -22.93
CA ARG A 26 16.22 21.09 -21.83
C ARG A 26 16.44 22.13 -20.71
N LYS A 27 16.59 23.41 -21.03
CA LYS A 27 16.91 24.43 -20.02
C LYS A 27 15.71 24.63 -19.09
N LYS A 28 14.51 24.74 -19.67
CA LYS A 28 13.29 24.89 -18.87
C LYS A 28 12.95 23.64 -18.07
N VAL A 29 13.08 22.44 -18.66
CA VAL A 29 12.84 21.17 -17.94
C VAL A 29 13.74 21.06 -16.71
N ILE A 30 15.05 21.33 -16.85
CA ILE A 30 15.97 21.31 -15.70
C ILE A 30 15.63 22.41 -14.68
N GLY A 31 15.11 23.55 -15.13
CA GLY A 31 14.57 24.58 -14.25
C GLY A 31 13.37 24.10 -13.44
N ALA A 32 12.42 23.42 -14.09
CA ALA A 32 11.27 22.81 -13.45
C ALA A 32 11.70 21.75 -12.43
N VAL A 33 12.58 20.82 -12.78
CA VAL A 33 13.10 19.81 -11.82
C VAL A 33 13.67 20.45 -10.56
N LYS A 34 14.45 21.54 -10.69
CA LYS A 34 14.99 22.27 -9.54
C LYS A 34 13.90 22.93 -8.69
N ALA A 35 12.91 23.55 -9.33
CA ALA A 35 11.79 24.19 -8.64
C ALA A 35 10.91 23.17 -7.92
N TYR A 36 10.68 22.01 -8.54
CA TYR A 36 9.95 20.90 -7.93
C TYR A 36 10.66 20.38 -6.68
N ASN A 37 11.98 20.15 -6.77
CA ASN A 37 12.76 19.72 -5.61
C ASN A 37 12.79 20.77 -4.49
N ALA A 38 12.79 22.06 -4.81
CA ALA A 38 12.66 23.11 -3.81
C ALA A 38 11.32 23.04 -3.06
N LYS A 39 10.22 22.81 -3.79
CA LYS A 39 8.89 22.60 -3.21
C LYS A 39 8.84 21.36 -2.31
N LEU A 40 9.44 20.24 -2.74
CA LEU A 40 9.52 19.02 -1.91
C LEU A 40 10.31 19.24 -0.60
N ASN A 41 11.33 20.10 -0.62
CA ASN A 41 12.09 20.44 0.58
C ASN A 41 11.28 21.27 1.59
N GLU A 42 10.28 22.01 1.11
CA GLU A 42 9.38 22.84 1.94
C GLU A 42 8.10 22.09 2.35
N ASP A 43 7.77 20.99 1.67
CA ASP A 43 6.57 20.18 1.92
C ASP A 43 6.73 19.25 3.14
N GLU A 44 5.84 19.41 4.13
CA GLU A 44 5.89 18.67 5.39
C GLU A 44 5.69 17.16 5.18
N ILE A 45 4.84 16.76 4.22
CA ILE A 45 4.59 15.34 3.95
C ILE A 45 5.85 14.68 3.40
N ALA A 46 6.51 15.31 2.43
CA ALA A 46 7.77 14.83 1.87
C ALA A 46 8.88 14.77 2.93
N GLN A 47 8.98 15.76 3.82
CA GLN A 47 9.96 15.73 4.92
C GLN A 47 9.67 14.62 5.94
N ASN A 48 8.40 14.35 6.24
CA ASN A 48 8.02 13.23 7.10
C ASN A 48 8.35 11.88 6.47
N GLN A 49 8.12 11.72 5.16
CA GLN A 49 8.51 10.51 4.42
C GLN A 49 10.02 10.31 4.45
N LYS A 50 10.82 11.37 4.31
CA LYS A 50 12.28 11.29 4.47
C LYS A 50 12.72 10.88 5.87
N THR A 51 12.02 11.37 6.89
CA THR A 51 12.45 11.21 8.28
C THR A 51 12.09 9.82 8.83
N TYR A 52 10.87 9.36 8.56
CA TYR A 52 10.30 8.16 9.17
C TYR A 52 9.97 7.06 8.16
N GLY A 53 10.13 7.33 6.86
CA GLY A 53 9.61 6.45 5.80
C GLY A 53 8.09 6.36 5.85
N THR A 54 7.56 5.35 5.17
CA THR A 54 6.12 5.07 5.22
C THR A 54 5.68 4.54 6.58
N ALA A 55 6.59 3.94 7.34
CA ALA A 55 6.33 3.28 8.63
C ALA A 55 5.67 4.20 9.67
N LEU A 56 5.80 5.52 9.58
CA LEU A 56 5.04 6.47 10.41
C LEU A 56 3.53 6.27 10.32
N MET A 57 3.05 5.76 9.18
CA MET A 57 1.63 5.46 9.01
C MET A 57 1.15 4.37 9.97
N ALA A 58 2.04 3.49 10.46
CA ALA A 58 1.72 2.52 11.51
C ALA A 58 1.30 3.23 12.80
N ASP A 59 2.07 4.24 13.23
CA ASP A 59 1.75 5.03 14.42
C ASP A 59 0.39 5.74 14.24
N VAL A 60 0.18 6.35 13.06
CA VAL A 60 -1.07 7.06 12.75
C VAL A 60 -2.27 6.11 12.77
N GLN A 61 -2.20 4.97 12.10
CA GLN A 61 -3.33 4.04 12.05
C GLN A 61 -3.56 3.33 13.37
N ASN A 62 -2.51 3.05 14.14
CA ASN A 62 -2.65 2.53 15.50
C ASN A 62 -3.41 3.53 16.39
N TYR A 63 -3.07 4.82 16.31
CA TYR A 63 -3.79 5.88 17.03
C TYR A 63 -5.26 6.01 16.58
N LEU A 64 -5.52 5.96 15.27
CA LEU A 64 -6.88 6.03 14.73
C LEU A 64 -7.71 4.76 14.98
N GLY A 65 -7.07 3.66 15.37
CA GLY A 65 -7.70 2.35 15.50
C GLY A 65 -7.97 1.66 14.15
N GLY A 66 -7.24 2.02 13.10
CA GLY A 66 -7.36 1.50 11.74
C GLY A 66 -6.23 0.56 11.31
N LEU A 67 -5.32 0.18 12.21
CA LEU A 67 -4.21 -0.73 11.94
C LEU A 67 -4.65 -2.20 12.09
N PRO A 68 -4.48 -3.06 11.08
CA PRO A 68 -4.83 -4.47 11.20
C PRO A 68 -3.97 -5.20 12.23
N VAL A 69 -4.63 -5.80 13.21
CA VAL A 69 -4.00 -6.64 14.24
C VAL A 69 -4.69 -8.00 14.33
N ARG A 70 -3.88 -9.07 14.23
CA ARG A 70 -4.32 -10.48 14.32
C ARG A 70 -5.48 -10.83 13.38
N ASN A 71 -5.23 -10.78 12.08
CA ASN A 71 -6.22 -10.98 11.00
C ASN A 71 -7.41 -10.00 11.06
N PHE A 72 -7.14 -8.71 11.25
CA PHE A 72 -8.17 -7.67 11.38
C PHE A 72 -9.15 -7.91 12.56
N SER A 73 -8.76 -8.56 13.66
CA SER A 73 -9.63 -8.65 14.86
C SER A 73 -9.59 -7.39 15.72
N ASP A 74 -8.49 -6.65 15.66
CA ASP A 74 -8.26 -5.45 16.45
C ASP A 74 -7.65 -4.36 15.55
N GLY A 75 -7.92 -3.10 15.90
CA GLY A 75 -7.53 -1.91 15.16
C GLY A 75 -6.27 -1.24 15.67
N ARG A 76 -5.71 -1.74 16.79
CA ARG A 76 -4.48 -1.25 17.39
C ARG A 76 -3.75 -2.35 18.16
N ILE A 77 -2.43 -2.22 18.27
CA ILE A 77 -1.59 -3.16 19.03
C ILE A 77 -1.24 -2.63 20.42
N THR A 78 -1.28 -1.31 20.61
CA THR A 78 -1.06 -0.66 21.91
C THR A 78 -2.37 -0.51 22.68
N THR A 79 -2.28 -0.46 24.01
CA THR A 79 -3.48 -0.35 24.87
C THR A 79 -3.83 1.09 25.22
N ASP A 80 -2.84 1.98 25.25
CA ASP A 80 -2.98 3.39 25.60
C ASP A 80 -2.50 4.31 24.47
N ASP A 81 -3.09 5.50 24.35
CA ASP A 81 -2.77 6.47 23.29
C ASP A 81 -1.37 7.10 23.46
N ASP A 82 -0.86 7.12 24.69
CA ASP A 82 0.48 7.64 25.04
C ASP A 82 1.58 6.56 24.97
N GLU A 83 1.21 5.29 24.72
CA GLU A 83 2.15 4.18 24.62
C GLU A 83 2.91 4.26 23.28
N THR A 84 4.23 4.23 23.35
CA THR A 84 5.06 4.12 22.13
C THR A 84 4.85 2.75 21.49
N MET A 85 4.38 2.74 20.25
CA MET A 85 4.25 1.51 19.47
C MET A 85 5.65 1.01 19.08
N THR A 86 6.09 -0.13 19.63
CA THR A 86 7.40 -0.74 19.29
C THR A 86 7.50 -1.05 17.80
N MET A 87 6.40 -1.52 17.21
CA MET A 87 6.24 -1.72 15.76
C MET A 87 5.99 -0.41 15.01
N GLY A 88 6.11 0.75 15.64
CA GLY A 88 5.84 2.06 15.06
C GLY A 88 7.04 2.63 14.30
N GLY A 89 6.79 3.49 13.31
CA GLY A 89 7.83 4.15 12.55
C GLY A 89 8.71 5.06 13.40
N GLN A 90 8.16 5.66 14.46
CA GLN A 90 8.95 6.46 15.42
C GLN A 90 9.99 5.59 16.16
N HIS A 91 9.57 4.47 16.74
CA HIS A 91 10.46 3.56 17.46
C HIS A 91 11.52 2.95 16.54
N ILE A 92 11.09 2.41 15.38
CA ILE A 92 11.99 1.80 14.39
C ILE A 92 13.04 2.80 13.94
N ARG A 93 12.65 4.06 13.71
CA ARG A 93 13.59 5.10 13.32
C ARG A 93 14.69 5.31 14.36
N GLU A 94 14.31 5.51 15.62
CA GLU A 94 15.27 5.76 16.71
C GLU A 94 16.22 4.58 16.87
N GLN A 95 15.68 3.37 16.90
CA GLN A 95 16.44 2.14 16.98
C GLN A 95 17.44 2.00 15.82
N GLN A 96 17.02 2.26 14.58
CA GLN A 96 17.89 2.14 13.42
C GLN A 96 18.97 3.23 13.36
N LEU A 97 18.71 4.43 13.87
CA LEU A 97 19.77 5.44 14.03
C LEU A 97 20.85 4.97 15.02
N GLU A 98 20.44 4.40 16.15
CA GLU A 98 21.37 3.89 17.17
C GLU A 98 22.22 2.72 16.65
N ARG A 99 21.61 1.85 15.84
CA ARG A 99 22.28 0.67 15.26
C ARG A 99 23.09 0.96 14.00
N GLY A 100 23.01 2.17 13.45
CA GLY A 100 23.75 2.56 12.23
C GLY A 100 23.07 2.18 10.92
N GLY A 101 21.75 1.91 10.93
CA GLY A 101 20.95 1.72 9.73
C GLY A 101 20.75 3.01 8.94
N GLN A 102 20.33 2.88 7.68
CA GLN A 102 20.02 4.04 6.84
C GLN A 102 18.53 4.35 6.93
N THR A 103 18.15 5.49 7.51
CA THR A 103 16.74 5.89 7.64
C THR A 103 16.24 6.76 6.49
N ALA A 104 17.10 7.09 5.52
CA ALA A 104 16.76 7.84 4.33
C ALA A 104 17.58 7.33 3.14
N HIS A 105 16.91 6.73 2.16
CA HIS A 105 17.50 6.10 0.98
C HIS A 105 16.69 6.42 -0.28
N ALA A 106 17.35 6.82 -1.36
CA ALA A 106 16.70 7.14 -2.63
C ALA A 106 16.37 5.87 -3.42
N CYS A 107 15.11 5.67 -3.79
CA CYS A 107 14.70 4.55 -4.65
C CYS A 107 15.21 4.68 -6.10
N MET A 108 15.45 5.91 -6.57
CA MET A 108 15.94 6.19 -7.91
C MET A 108 16.83 7.45 -7.95
N PRO A 109 17.73 7.57 -8.93
CA PRO A 109 18.53 8.78 -9.10
C PRO A 109 17.69 10.05 -9.17
N GLY A 110 18.00 11.02 -8.31
CA GLY A 110 17.33 12.32 -8.27
C GLY A 110 16.10 12.42 -7.38
N CYS A 111 15.64 11.31 -6.77
CA CYS A 111 14.61 11.39 -5.73
C CYS A 111 15.17 12.09 -4.48
N THR A 112 14.60 13.23 -4.10
CA THR A 112 15.00 14.00 -2.91
C THR A 112 14.17 13.68 -1.67
N ILE A 113 13.11 12.88 -1.81
CA ILE A 113 12.26 12.43 -0.71
C ILE A 113 12.99 11.36 0.10
N GLU A 114 13.69 10.42 -0.56
CA GLU A 114 14.52 9.41 0.12
C GLU A 114 13.76 8.60 1.18
N CYS A 115 12.51 8.20 0.90
CA CYS A 115 11.62 7.55 1.88
C CYS A 115 12.00 6.10 2.24
N SER A 116 12.86 5.45 1.46
CA SER A 116 13.29 4.06 1.70
C SER A 116 14.25 4.02 2.90
N ASN A 117 14.40 2.83 3.48
CA ASN A 117 15.34 2.57 4.57
C ASN A 117 16.18 1.30 4.32
N VAL A 118 17.31 1.18 5.00
CA VAL A 118 18.11 -0.04 5.11
C VAL A 118 18.11 -0.44 6.59
N TYR A 119 17.41 -1.54 6.88
CA TYR A 119 17.25 -2.07 8.22
C TYR A 119 18.43 -2.98 8.57
N VAL A 120 18.99 -2.76 9.76
CA VAL A 120 20.15 -3.48 10.29
C VAL A 120 19.84 -4.06 11.67
N ASP A 121 20.45 -5.20 11.99
CA ASP A 121 20.35 -5.83 13.29
C ASP A 121 21.08 -5.03 14.40
N LYS A 122 21.03 -5.54 15.63
CA LYS A 122 21.70 -4.94 16.80
C LYS A 122 23.23 -4.81 16.66
N ASP A 123 23.84 -5.59 15.76
CA ASP A 123 25.29 -5.60 15.51
C ASP A 123 25.65 -4.75 14.27
N GLY A 124 24.65 -4.09 13.66
CA GLY A 124 24.79 -3.21 12.49
C GLY A 124 24.84 -3.94 11.15
N ALA A 125 24.53 -5.24 11.11
CA ALA A 125 24.48 -6.01 9.86
C ALA A 125 23.11 -5.85 9.19
N GLU A 126 23.10 -5.60 7.87
CA GLU A 126 21.87 -5.46 7.10
C GLU A 126 21.02 -6.74 7.15
N ILE A 127 19.73 -6.57 7.48
CA ILE A 127 18.72 -7.63 7.41
C ILE A 127 17.92 -7.50 6.11
N THR A 128 17.30 -6.34 5.89
CA THR A 128 16.39 -6.10 4.77
C THR A 128 16.34 -4.63 4.36
N SER A 129 15.93 -4.38 3.12
CA SER A 129 15.63 -3.05 2.62
C SER A 129 14.52 -3.13 1.56
N PRO A 130 13.45 -2.32 1.66
CA PRO A 130 13.02 -1.50 2.80
C PRO A 130 12.08 -2.25 3.77
N VAL A 131 11.92 -1.71 4.99
CA VAL A 131 10.75 -1.99 5.85
C VAL A 131 9.70 -0.89 5.61
N GLU A 132 8.62 -1.26 4.95
CA GLU A 132 7.51 -0.35 4.60
C GLU A 132 6.28 -0.62 5.48
N TYR A 133 5.41 0.39 5.60
CA TYR A 133 4.19 0.33 6.39
C TYR A 133 3.29 -0.87 6.08
N GLU A 134 3.08 -1.18 4.81
CA GLU A 134 2.22 -2.29 4.40
C GLU A 134 2.75 -3.65 4.85
N THR A 135 4.06 -3.83 4.75
CA THR A 135 4.73 -5.05 5.23
C THR A 135 4.62 -5.14 6.75
N LEU A 136 4.82 -4.02 7.45
CA LEU A 136 4.65 -3.92 8.88
C LEU A 136 3.21 -4.22 9.33
N GLY A 137 2.22 -3.69 8.62
CA GLY A 137 0.81 -3.94 8.89
C GLY A 137 0.44 -5.40 8.67
N LEU A 138 0.70 -5.96 7.48
CA LEU A 138 0.17 -7.27 7.09
C LEU A 138 1.05 -8.45 7.50
N MET A 139 2.37 -8.33 7.40
CA MET A 139 3.30 -9.38 7.89
C MET A 139 3.71 -9.17 9.33
N GLY A 140 3.54 -7.97 9.89
CA GLY A 140 3.82 -7.70 11.30
C GLY A 140 2.58 -7.83 12.17
N THR A 141 1.89 -6.72 12.39
CA THR A 141 0.84 -6.61 13.41
C THR A 141 -0.38 -7.47 13.10
N ASN A 142 -0.73 -7.64 11.83
CA ASN A 142 -1.81 -8.53 11.40
C ASN A 142 -1.48 -10.01 11.64
N CYS A 143 -0.19 -10.38 11.67
CA CYS A 143 0.29 -11.70 12.10
C CYS A 143 0.58 -11.75 13.61
N GLY A 144 0.40 -10.64 14.33
CA GLY A 144 0.58 -10.54 15.78
C GLY A 144 2.02 -10.32 16.24
N LEU A 145 2.96 -10.00 15.34
CA LEU A 145 4.34 -9.68 15.73
C LEU A 145 4.40 -8.34 16.49
N THR A 146 5.26 -8.28 17.50
CA THR A 146 5.55 -7.07 18.29
C THR A 146 7.00 -6.61 18.21
N GLU A 147 7.87 -7.41 17.59
CA GLU A 147 9.31 -7.14 17.50
C GLU A 147 9.72 -6.77 16.06
N PRO A 148 10.25 -5.55 15.83
CA PRO A 148 10.67 -5.11 14.50
C PRO A 148 11.75 -5.98 13.84
N ASP A 149 12.64 -6.58 14.63
CA ASP A 149 13.68 -7.48 14.11
C ASP A 149 13.07 -8.76 13.51
N GLU A 150 12.03 -9.31 14.15
CA GLU A 150 11.30 -10.48 13.63
C GLU A 150 10.57 -10.15 12.33
N LEU A 151 9.96 -8.96 12.23
CA LEU A 151 9.37 -8.45 11.00
C LEU A 151 10.42 -8.32 9.89
N ALA A 152 11.58 -7.74 10.20
CA ALA A 152 12.65 -7.54 9.23
C ALA A 152 13.14 -8.87 8.66
N GLU A 153 13.26 -9.91 9.49
CA GLU A 153 13.66 -11.25 9.08
C GLU A 153 12.65 -11.91 8.13
N VAL A 154 11.35 -11.86 8.44
CA VAL A 154 10.32 -12.46 7.54
C VAL A 154 10.14 -11.64 6.26
N ASN A 155 10.27 -10.31 6.33
CA ASN A 155 10.29 -9.43 5.17
C ASN A 155 11.46 -9.79 4.22
N GLN A 156 12.65 -10.03 4.76
CA GLN A 156 13.80 -10.43 3.94
C GLN A 156 13.54 -11.72 3.16
N VAL A 157 12.88 -12.70 3.79
CA VAL A 157 12.54 -13.97 3.13
C VAL A 157 11.52 -13.72 2.00
N ALA A 158 10.52 -12.86 2.22
CA ALA A 158 9.56 -12.49 1.19
C ALA A 158 10.22 -11.76 0.00
N ASN A 159 11.14 -10.83 0.28
CA ASN A 159 11.94 -10.13 -0.73
C ASN A 159 12.77 -11.09 -1.58
N ASP A 160 13.45 -12.05 -0.94
CA ASP A 160 14.25 -13.07 -1.64
C ASP A 160 13.39 -14.00 -2.51
N LEU A 161 12.19 -14.36 -2.04
CA LEU A 161 11.22 -15.14 -2.81
C LEU A 161 10.59 -14.34 -3.98
N GLY A 162 10.57 -13.01 -3.88
CA GLY A 162 9.91 -12.14 -4.85
C GLY A 162 8.38 -12.26 -4.80
N ILE A 163 7.83 -12.36 -3.58
CA ILE A 163 6.39 -12.44 -3.31
C ILE A 163 5.90 -11.16 -2.62
N ASP A 164 4.61 -10.85 -2.80
CA ASP A 164 3.98 -9.69 -2.18
C ASP A 164 3.78 -9.89 -0.68
N THR A 165 4.24 -8.94 0.13
CA THR A 165 4.16 -8.98 1.59
C THR A 165 2.74 -8.75 2.10
N ILE A 166 1.91 -7.97 1.40
CA ILE A 166 0.51 -7.76 1.76
C ILE A 166 -0.25 -9.09 1.66
N GLU A 167 -0.27 -9.67 0.45
CA GLU A 167 -0.96 -10.94 0.18
C GLU A 167 -0.41 -12.10 1.02
N THR A 168 0.91 -12.16 1.21
CA THR A 168 1.53 -13.23 2.01
C THR A 168 1.21 -13.07 3.50
N GLY A 169 1.28 -11.85 4.04
CA GLY A 169 0.97 -11.56 5.44
C GLY A 169 -0.50 -11.83 5.79
N ALA A 170 -1.43 -11.38 4.93
CA ALA A 170 -2.85 -11.69 5.10
C ALA A 170 -3.12 -13.21 5.05
N MET A 171 -2.50 -13.93 4.12
CA MET A 171 -2.61 -15.38 4.03
C MET A 171 -2.08 -16.09 5.28
N ILE A 172 -0.93 -15.68 5.82
CA ILE A 172 -0.37 -16.24 7.06
C ILE A 172 -1.29 -15.97 8.25
N ALA A 173 -1.85 -14.76 8.36
CA ALA A 173 -2.81 -14.42 9.41
C ALA A 173 -4.08 -15.29 9.34
N VAL A 174 -4.55 -15.60 8.13
CA VAL A 174 -5.65 -16.56 7.90
C VAL A 174 -5.26 -17.98 8.35
N LEU A 175 -4.02 -18.43 8.12
CA LEU A 175 -3.55 -19.73 8.64
C LEU A 175 -3.49 -19.75 10.18
N MET A 176 -3.08 -18.65 10.81
CA MET A 176 -3.09 -18.51 12.27
C MET A 176 -4.52 -18.55 12.81
N ASP A 177 -5.46 -17.90 12.14
CA ASP A 177 -6.89 -17.96 12.47
C ASP A 177 -7.50 -19.35 12.29
N ALA A 178 -7.00 -20.13 11.33
CA ALA A 178 -7.34 -21.54 11.17
C ALA A 178 -6.79 -22.45 12.29
N GLY A 179 -5.98 -21.89 13.21
CA GLY A 179 -5.35 -22.62 14.31
C GLY A 179 -4.11 -23.43 13.91
N LEU A 180 -3.50 -23.16 12.75
CA LEU A 180 -2.29 -23.84 12.28
C LEU A 180 -1.02 -23.30 12.94
N GLY A 181 -1.07 -22.08 13.48
CA GLY A 181 -0.01 -21.42 14.23
C GLY A 181 -0.59 -20.37 15.17
N ALA A 182 0.19 -19.93 16.16
CA ALA A 182 -0.21 -18.85 17.06
C ALA A 182 0.11 -17.48 16.45
N PHE A 183 -0.77 -16.49 16.68
CA PHE A 183 -0.43 -15.10 16.41
C PHE A 183 0.83 -14.69 17.19
N GLY A 184 1.78 -14.07 16.51
CA GLY A 184 3.09 -13.72 17.05
C GLY A 184 4.16 -14.81 16.91
N ASP A 185 3.85 -15.98 16.34
CA ASP A 185 4.84 -17.04 16.14
C ASP A 185 5.65 -16.82 14.85
N VAL A 186 6.76 -16.09 14.96
CA VAL A 186 7.69 -15.85 13.84
C VAL A 186 8.25 -17.15 13.22
N ASN A 187 8.40 -18.22 14.01
CA ASN A 187 8.93 -19.49 13.49
C ASN A 187 7.90 -20.18 12.60
N PHE A 188 6.62 -20.14 12.98
CA PHE A 188 5.54 -20.59 12.12
C PHE A 188 5.50 -19.80 10.81
N MET A 189 5.66 -18.47 10.86
CA MET A 189 5.74 -17.65 9.65
C MET A 189 6.89 -18.08 8.73
N LYS A 190 8.09 -18.30 9.29
CA LYS A 190 9.25 -18.79 8.55
C LYS A 190 9.02 -20.18 7.95
N GLU A 191 8.37 -21.09 8.70
CA GLU A 191 7.98 -22.41 8.19
C GLU A 191 7.05 -22.27 6.97
N VAL A 192 6.03 -21.41 7.04
CA VAL A 192 5.12 -21.15 5.90
C VAL A 192 5.88 -20.68 4.66
N LEU A 193 6.80 -19.74 4.83
CA LEU A 193 7.62 -19.21 3.73
C LEU A 193 8.56 -20.28 3.14
N GLU A 194 9.13 -21.15 3.97
CA GLU A 194 9.98 -22.26 3.50
C GLU A 194 9.17 -23.37 2.80
N GLU A 195 7.95 -23.65 3.25
CA GLU A 195 7.03 -24.57 2.53
C GLU A 195 6.70 -24.02 1.13
N ILE A 196 6.43 -22.70 1.02
CA ILE A 196 6.24 -22.00 -0.26
C ILE A 196 7.50 -22.11 -1.13
N ARG A 197 8.68 -21.81 -0.57
CA ARG A 197 9.97 -21.91 -1.26
C ARG A 197 10.22 -23.32 -1.81
N GLY A 198 9.96 -24.33 -0.99
CA GLY A 198 10.13 -25.74 -1.33
C GLY A 198 9.06 -26.29 -2.28
N ALA A 199 8.00 -25.51 -2.54
CA ALA A 199 6.83 -25.91 -3.30
C ALA A 199 6.30 -27.28 -2.82
N THR A 200 6.21 -27.47 -1.49
CA THR A 200 5.62 -28.68 -0.89
C THR A 200 4.13 -28.76 -1.21
N GLU A 201 3.43 -29.79 -0.73
CA GLU A 201 1.97 -29.85 -0.88
C GLU A 201 1.27 -28.66 -0.20
N LYS A 202 1.67 -28.34 1.04
CA LYS A 202 1.19 -27.14 1.75
C LYS A 202 1.63 -25.86 1.04
N GLY A 203 2.90 -25.77 0.65
CA GLY A 203 3.45 -24.61 -0.05
C GLY A 203 2.70 -24.27 -1.34
N ARG A 204 2.35 -25.28 -2.15
CA ARG A 204 1.56 -25.10 -3.38
C ARG A 204 0.10 -24.70 -3.12
N LEU A 205 -0.46 -25.05 -1.96
CA LEU A 205 -1.78 -24.58 -1.54
C LEU A 205 -1.69 -23.14 -1.05
N TRP A 206 -0.76 -22.86 -0.14
CA TRP A 206 -0.57 -21.55 0.48
C TRP A 206 -0.15 -20.48 -0.52
N SER A 207 0.60 -20.85 -1.56
CA SER A 207 0.98 -19.94 -2.66
C SER A 207 -0.19 -19.53 -3.58
N GLN A 208 -1.41 -20.03 -3.35
CA GLN A 208 -2.59 -19.66 -4.17
C GLN A 208 -3.33 -18.41 -3.69
N GLY A 209 -2.85 -17.79 -2.61
CA GLY A 209 -3.35 -16.53 -2.05
C GLY A 209 -4.40 -16.70 -0.96
N THR A 210 -4.60 -15.63 -0.20
CA THR A 210 -5.45 -15.47 0.98
C THR A 210 -6.86 -16.00 0.75
N ALA A 211 -7.48 -15.65 -0.39
CA ALA A 211 -8.84 -16.08 -0.71
C ALA A 211 -8.98 -17.60 -0.77
N ARG A 212 -8.09 -18.28 -1.51
CA ARG A 212 -8.16 -19.75 -1.70
C ARG A 212 -7.73 -20.51 -0.45
N VAL A 213 -6.78 -19.96 0.30
CA VAL A 213 -6.36 -20.53 1.59
C VAL A 213 -7.49 -20.44 2.61
N GLY A 214 -8.15 -19.28 2.72
CA GLY A 214 -9.31 -19.08 3.59
C GLY A 214 -10.46 -20.02 3.24
N GLU A 215 -10.79 -20.15 1.94
CA GLU A 215 -11.77 -21.12 1.44
C GLU A 215 -11.39 -22.57 1.83
N HIS A 216 -10.13 -22.97 1.65
CA HIS A 216 -9.67 -24.34 1.95
C HIS A 216 -9.81 -24.70 3.43
N TYR A 217 -9.45 -23.78 4.33
CA TYR A 217 -9.50 -24.01 5.77
C TYR A 217 -10.82 -23.60 6.43
N ASN A 218 -11.80 -23.11 5.66
CA ASN A 218 -13.11 -22.63 6.14
C ASN A 218 -12.98 -21.54 7.21
N VAL A 219 -12.05 -20.60 7.01
CA VAL A 219 -11.85 -19.45 7.91
C VAL A 219 -12.95 -18.41 7.66
N SER A 220 -13.50 -17.82 8.72
CA SER A 220 -14.56 -16.80 8.62
C SER A 220 -14.03 -15.41 8.27
N ARG A 221 -12.86 -15.04 8.80
CA ARG A 221 -12.18 -13.77 8.52
C ARG A 221 -11.20 -13.95 7.37
N VAL A 222 -11.66 -13.69 6.15
CA VAL A 222 -10.82 -13.72 4.94
C VAL A 222 -10.82 -12.31 4.34
N PRO A 223 -9.80 -11.47 4.62
CA PRO A 223 -9.80 -10.04 4.29
C PRO A 223 -9.44 -9.80 2.82
N VAL A 224 -10.32 -10.19 1.89
CA VAL A 224 -10.07 -10.07 0.44
C VAL A 224 -11.21 -9.37 -0.28
N ILE A 225 -10.88 -8.56 -1.29
CA ILE A 225 -11.81 -8.01 -2.28
C ILE A 225 -11.29 -8.40 -3.65
N LYS A 226 -12.16 -8.81 -4.58
CA LYS A 226 -11.73 -9.37 -5.89
C LYS A 226 -10.66 -10.49 -5.76
N ARG A 227 -10.72 -11.26 -4.67
CA ARG A 227 -9.76 -12.31 -4.28
C ARG A 227 -8.32 -11.84 -3.98
N GLN A 228 -8.10 -10.54 -3.82
CA GLN A 228 -6.83 -9.94 -3.42
C GLN A 228 -6.93 -9.44 -1.97
N ALA A 229 -5.88 -9.65 -1.17
CA ALA A 229 -5.82 -9.21 0.22
C ALA A 229 -5.96 -7.68 0.35
N ILE A 230 -6.74 -7.26 1.34
CA ILE A 230 -6.88 -5.87 1.76
C ILE A 230 -5.55 -5.38 2.35
N SER A 231 -5.16 -4.18 1.97
CA SER A 231 -3.97 -3.48 2.49
C SER A 231 -4.09 -3.07 3.96
N ALA A 232 -3.05 -2.43 4.53
CA ALA A 232 -2.91 -2.19 5.96
C ALA A 232 -3.87 -1.15 6.56
N TYR A 233 -4.97 -0.83 5.87
CA TYR A 233 -5.99 0.11 6.28
C TYR A 233 -7.30 -0.63 6.55
N ASP A 234 -7.72 -0.70 7.81
CA ASP A 234 -9.00 -1.33 8.14
C ASP A 234 -10.18 -0.51 7.59
N PRO A 235 -11.01 -1.08 6.68
CA PRO A 235 -12.07 -0.34 6.00
C PRO A 235 -13.20 0.10 6.94
N ARG A 236 -13.27 -0.41 8.18
CA ARG A 236 -14.22 0.05 9.21
C ARG A 236 -13.86 1.44 9.76
N VAL A 237 -12.59 1.84 9.64
CA VAL A 237 -12.08 3.13 10.13
C VAL A 237 -11.65 4.03 8.99
N VAL A 238 -10.96 3.47 7.99
CA VAL A 238 -10.37 4.19 6.86
C VAL A 238 -11.29 4.09 5.63
N GLU A 239 -12.51 4.61 5.78
CA GLU A 239 -13.64 4.29 4.90
C GLU A 239 -13.42 4.72 3.43
N ALA A 240 -12.84 5.90 3.18
CA ALA A 240 -12.57 6.36 1.81
C ALA A 240 -11.54 5.49 1.08
N THR A 241 -10.48 5.04 1.77
CA THR A 241 -9.54 4.06 1.22
C THR A 241 -10.19 2.68 1.09
N GLY A 242 -11.08 2.31 2.01
CA GLY A 242 -11.93 1.12 1.89
C GLY A 242 -12.75 1.11 0.61
N ILE A 243 -13.40 2.22 0.27
CA ILE A 243 -14.13 2.40 -1.00
C ILE A 243 -13.19 2.25 -2.19
N THR A 244 -11.99 2.85 -2.16
CA THR A 244 -10.99 2.65 -3.22
C THR A 244 -10.72 1.16 -3.43
N MET A 245 -10.44 0.41 -2.37
CA MET A 245 -10.16 -1.03 -2.47
C MET A 245 -11.38 -1.83 -2.94
N MET A 246 -12.60 -1.37 -2.63
CA MET A 246 -13.84 -1.96 -3.15
C MET A 246 -13.94 -1.81 -4.66
N VAL A 247 -13.72 -0.62 -5.22
CA VAL A 247 -14.08 -0.32 -6.63
C VAL A 247 -12.89 -0.23 -7.59
N SER A 248 -11.66 -0.17 -7.08
CA SER A 248 -10.46 -0.10 -7.92
C SER A 248 -10.41 -1.28 -8.88
N ALA A 249 -10.01 -0.99 -10.11
CA ALA A 249 -9.80 -2.01 -11.13
C ALA A 249 -8.59 -2.90 -10.82
N GLN A 250 -7.64 -2.40 -10.02
CA GLN A 250 -6.43 -3.11 -9.63
C GLN A 250 -6.68 -4.18 -8.55
N GLY A 251 -7.86 -4.20 -7.93
CA GLY A 251 -8.18 -5.05 -6.78
C GLY A 251 -8.18 -4.26 -5.48
N ALA A 252 -7.96 -4.96 -4.36
CA ALA A 252 -7.92 -4.38 -3.02
C ALA A 252 -6.63 -3.55 -2.77
N ASP A 253 -6.39 -2.52 -3.58
CA ASP A 253 -5.18 -1.71 -3.57
C ASP A 253 -5.46 -0.28 -3.08
N HIS A 254 -4.83 0.12 -1.97
CA HIS A 254 -4.95 1.48 -1.44
C HIS A 254 -4.19 2.51 -2.27
N THR A 255 -3.12 2.12 -2.98
CA THR A 255 -2.29 3.05 -3.76
C THR A 255 -3.05 3.61 -4.95
N ALA A 256 -4.08 2.89 -5.42
CA ALA A 256 -5.03 3.38 -6.41
C ALA A 256 -5.81 4.62 -5.94
N GLY A 257 -5.84 4.93 -4.63
CA GLY A 257 -6.56 6.08 -4.08
C GLY A 257 -6.56 6.07 -2.54
N ASN A 258 -5.52 6.64 -1.92
CA ASN A 258 -5.32 6.56 -0.48
C ASN A 258 -5.69 7.86 0.27
N VAL A 259 -6.72 7.81 1.12
CA VAL A 259 -7.21 8.92 1.96
C VAL A 259 -7.19 8.53 3.45
N PRO A 260 -6.01 8.26 4.03
CA PRO A 260 -5.89 7.48 5.27
C PRO A 260 -6.23 8.23 6.57
N LYS A 261 -6.48 9.55 6.48
CA LYS A 261 -6.68 10.43 7.65
C LYS A 261 -8.05 11.12 7.65
N LEU A 262 -8.90 10.85 6.66
CA LEU A 262 -10.20 11.50 6.54
C LEU A 262 -11.19 10.86 7.52
N ASP A 263 -11.65 11.64 8.50
CA ASP A 263 -12.75 11.22 9.37
C ASP A 263 -14.08 11.25 8.62
N CYS A 264 -14.57 10.06 8.27
CA CYS A 264 -15.79 9.87 7.51
C CYS A 264 -17.04 9.66 8.40
N THR A 265 -16.92 9.74 9.73
CA THR A 265 -17.97 9.36 10.69
C THR A 265 -19.32 10.04 10.43
N ASN A 266 -19.31 11.30 10.01
CA ASN A 266 -20.52 12.09 9.74
C ASN A 266 -20.80 12.31 8.24
N MET A 267 -20.07 11.62 7.36
CA MET A 267 -20.22 11.74 5.91
C MET A 267 -21.22 10.71 5.37
N SER A 268 -22.03 11.14 4.41
CA SER A 268 -22.88 10.28 3.57
C SER A 268 -22.06 9.45 2.59
N VAL A 269 -22.68 8.41 2.00
CA VAL A 269 -22.01 7.57 0.99
C VAL A 269 -21.51 8.41 -0.20
N ASP A 270 -22.31 9.38 -0.67
CA ASP A 270 -21.94 10.24 -1.80
C ASP A 270 -20.70 11.09 -1.48
N GLU A 271 -20.58 11.59 -0.26
CA GLU A 271 -19.42 12.40 0.17
C GLU A 271 -18.14 11.54 0.30
N VAL A 272 -18.24 10.33 0.86
CA VAL A 272 -17.08 9.43 1.00
C VAL A 272 -16.63 8.91 -0.37
N VAL A 273 -17.60 8.57 -1.24
CA VAL A 273 -17.33 8.17 -2.63
C VAL A 273 -16.66 9.29 -3.41
N ALA A 274 -17.12 10.55 -3.26
CA ALA A 274 -16.50 11.68 -3.93
C ALA A 274 -15.04 11.89 -3.48
N ALA A 275 -14.75 11.74 -2.18
CA ALA A 275 -13.38 11.83 -1.67
C ALA A 275 -12.47 10.69 -2.19
N SER A 276 -12.99 9.46 -2.24
CA SER A 276 -12.28 8.31 -2.81
C SER A 276 -12.02 8.52 -4.31
N LEU A 277 -13.03 8.89 -5.10
CA LEU A 277 -12.91 9.07 -6.54
C LEU A 277 -11.92 10.17 -6.93
N GLU A 278 -11.92 11.28 -6.21
CA GLU A 278 -10.93 12.35 -6.45
C GLU A 278 -9.51 11.85 -6.18
N SER A 279 -9.30 11.10 -5.09
CA SER A 279 -8.00 10.47 -4.85
C SER A 279 -7.63 9.48 -5.95
N GLN A 280 -8.59 8.70 -6.46
CA GLN A 280 -8.34 7.73 -7.53
C GLN A 280 -7.92 8.42 -8.83
N ARG A 281 -8.61 9.49 -9.21
CA ARG A 281 -8.25 10.29 -10.39
C ARG A 281 -6.82 10.79 -10.30
N VAL A 282 -6.45 11.40 -9.18
CA VAL A 282 -5.11 11.97 -8.99
C VAL A 282 -4.02 10.89 -9.06
N MET A 283 -4.27 9.70 -8.51
CA MET A 283 -3.33 8.58 -8.57
C MET A 283 -3.20 8.01 -9.99
N ALA A 284 -4.31 7.80 -10.68
CA ALA A 284 -4.30 7.37 -12.07
C ALA A 284 -3.50 8.35 -12.97
N SER A 285 -3.68 9.66 -12.79
CA SER A 285 -2.90 10.68 -13.48
C SER A 285 -1.41 10.63 -13.14
N SER A 286 -1.06 10.48 -11.85
CA SER A 286 0.34 10.39 -11.41
C SER A 286 1.05 9.16 -11.97
N ASP A 287 0.40 7.99 -11.88
CA ASP A 287 0.94 6.72 -12.36
C ASP A 287 1.15 6.74 -13.87
N ALA A 288 0.19 7.26 -14.63
CA ALA A 288 0.31 7.41 -16.09
C ALA A 288 1.49 8.31 -16.50
N LEU A 289 1.86 9.28 -15.66
CA LEU A 289 3.00 10.19 -15.87
C LEU A 289 4.31 9.69 -15.25
N GLY A 290 4.29 8.58 -14.49
CA GLY A 290 5.44 8.06 -13.77
C GLY A 290 5.87 8.93 -12.58
N LEU A 291 4.95 9.66 -11.97
CA LEU A 291 5.18 10.48 -10.78
C LEU A 291 4.93 9.63 -9.52
N CYS A 292 5.87 9.67 -8.58
CA CYS A 292 5.73 8.93 -7.32
C CYS A 292 4.63 9.56 -6.43
N ILE A 293 3.76 8.71 -5.89
CA ILE A 293 2.71 9.07 -4.92
C ILE A 293 3.21 9.91 -3.73
N PHE A 294 4.45 9.71 -3.27
CA PHE A 294 4.97 10.49 -2.15
C PHE A 294 5.33 11.94 -2.50
N GLY A 295 5.36 12.29 -3.79
CA GLY A 295 5.44 13.67 -4.25
C GLY A 295 4.09 14.42 -4.30
N ARG A 296 2.98 13.76 -3.94
CA ARG A 296 1.62 14.28 -4.14
C ARG A 296 1.30 15.60 -3.44
N GLY A 297 1.90 15.86 -2.27
CA GLY A 297 1.74 17.15 -1.57
C GLY A 297 2.13 18.35 -2.45
N VAL A 298 3.12 18.15 -3.31
CA VAL A 298 3.55 19.13 -4.31
C VAL A 298 2.83 18.94 -5.65
N THR A 299 2.71 17.72 -6.16
CA THR A 299 2.11 17.45 -7.49
C THR A 299 0.66 17.93 -7.55
N ASP A 300 -0.17 17.50 -6.60
CA ASP A 300 -1.62 17.72 -6.60
C ASP A 300 -1.97 19.20 -6.47
N THR A 301 -1.15 19.94 -5.72
CA THR A 301 -1.33 21.38 -5.48
C THR A 301 -0.68 22.26 -6.55
N ASN A 302 0.06 21.68 -7.50
CA ASN A 302 0.80 22.40 -8.54
C ASN A 302 0.61 21.78 -9.94
N VAL A 303 -0.59 21.30 -10.26
CA VAL A 303 -0.90 20.66 -11.56
C VAL A 303 -0.46 21.49 -12.77
N ALA A 304 -0.76 22.79 -12.79
CA ALA A 304 -0.34 23.69 -13.86
C ALA A 304 1.18 23.69 -14.10
N PHE A 305 1.95 23.62 -13.01
CA PHE A 305 3.41 23.55 -13.09
C PHE A 305 3.88 22.22 -13.68
N VAL A 306 3.24 21.10 -13.31
CA VAL A 306 3.55 19.77 -13.84
C VAL A 306 3.25 19.71 -15.34
N VAL A 307 2.07 20.18 -15.76
CA VAL A 307 1.68 20.22 -17.18
C VAL A 307 2.63 21.10 -18.00
N ASN A 308 3.05 22.26 -17.47
CA ASN A 308 4.04 23.09 -18.15
C ASN A 308 5.40 22.40 -18.29
N ALA A 309 5.84 21.61 -17.29
CA ALA A 309 7.05 20.82 -17.39
C ALA A 309 6.96 19.73 -18.48
N ILE A 310 5.78 19.12 -18.66
CA ILE A 310 5.49 18.17 -19.76
C ILE A 310 5.58 18.90 -21.12
N ASN A 311 4.95 20.07 -21.24
CA ASN A 311 5.02 20.89 -22.45
C ASN A 311 6.46 21.27 -22.80
N ASP A 312 7.27 21.68 -21.82
CA ASP A 312 8.68 21.99 -22.03
C ASP A 312 9.51 20.75 -22.41
N ALA A 313 9.16 19.56 -21.90
CA ALA A 313 9.84 18.31 -22.22
C ALA A 313 9.52 17.79 -23.63
N HIS A 314 8.27 17.90 -24.06
CA HIS A 314 7.76 17.25 -25.28
C HIS A 314 7.45 18.21 -26.43
N GLY A 315 7.44 19.53 -26.19
CA GLY A 315 7.08 20.52 -27.21
C GLY A 315 5.58 20.54 -27.50
N THR A 316 4.76 20.22 -26.50
CA THR A 316 3.28 20.19 -26.59
C THR A 316 2.67 21.49 -26.07
N ASP A 317 1.35 21.64 -26.23
CA ASP A 317 0.55 22.78 -25.75
C ASP A 317 -0.67 22.28 -24.94
N LEU A 318 -0.40 21.38 -23.99
CA LEU A 318 -1.41 20.82 -23.09
C LEU A 318 -1.89 21.89 -22.10
N ASN A 319 -3.19 21.92 -21.84
CA ASN A 319 -3.78 22.80 -20.82
C ASN A 319 -3.84 22.09 -19.46
N GLU A 320 -4.15 22.81 -18.38
CA GLU A 320 -4.16 22.27 -17.01
C GLU A 320 -5.17 21.12 -16.81
N GLY A 321 -6.28 21.12 -17.56
CA GLY A 321 -7.28 20.06 -17.54
C GLY A 321 -6.78 18.71 -18.04
N PHE A 322 -5.66 18.69 -18.78
CA PHE A 322 -5.03 17.45 -19.25
C PHE A 322 -4.77 16.47 -18.10
N TYR A 323 -4.34 16.97 -16.93
CA TYR A 323 -4.00 16.10 -15.81
C TYR A 323 -5.22 15.33 -15.29
N SER A 324 -6.35 16.01 -15.07
CA SER A 324 -7.59 15.36 -14.64
C SER A 324 -8.21 14.49 -15.73
N GLU A 325 -8.16 14.95 -16.99
CA GLU A 325 -8.67 14.20 -18.15
C GLU A 325 -7.94 12.86 -18.31
N LEU A 326 -6.61 12.84 -18.13
CA LEU A 326 -5.79 11.63 -18.17
C LEU A 326 -6.21 10.61 -17.09
N GLY A 327 -6.48 11.09 -15.88
CA GLY A 327 -6.93 10.24 -14.78
C GLY A 327 -8.32 9.65 -15.03
N ASP A 328 -9.26 10.50 -15.46
CA ASP A 328 -10.63 10.07 -15.80
C ASP A 328 -10.64 9.04 -16.93
N GLU A 329 -9.86 9.28 -18.00
CA GLU A 329 -9.74 8.34 -19.12
C GLU A 329 -9.11 7.01 -18.67
N THR A 330 -8.06 7.06 -17.85
CA THR A 330 -7.40 5.87 -17.33
C THR A 330 -8.37 5.01 -16.50
N LEU A 331 -9.06 5.61 -15.53
CA LEU A 331 -10.04 4.90 -14.70
C LEU A 331 -11.18 4.30 -15.53
N ALA A 332 -11.67 5.03 -16.54
CA ALA A 332 -12.71 4.52 -17.44
C ALA A 332 -12.23 3.30 -18.24
N LEU A 333 -11.00 3.33 -18.76
CA LEU A 333 -10.40 2.23 -19.51
C LEU A 333 -10.14 1.00 -18.62
N GLU A 334 -9.59 1.20 -17.43
CA GLU A 334 -9.35 0.13 -16.46
C GLU A 334 -10.66 -0.54 -16.01
N ARG A 335 -11.70 0.27 -15.73
CA ARG A 335 -13.03 -0.25 -15.42
C ARG A 335 -13.62 -1.04 -16.58
N GLN A 336 -13.52 -0.53 -17.81
CA GLN A 336 -14.03 -1.23 -18.98
C GLN A 336 -13.31 -2.57 -19.18
N PHE A 337 -12.00 -2.62 -18.98
CA PHE A 337 -11.24 -3.86 -19.02
C PHE A 337 -11.77 -4.90 -18.01
N ASN A 338 -12.06 -4.49 -16.77
CA ASN A 338 -12.61 -5.40 -15.77
C ASN A 338 -14.03 -5.87 -16.09
N LEU A 339 -14.89 -5.00 -16.62
CA LEU A 339 -16.21 -5.40 -17.11
C LEU A 339 -16.10 -6.45 -18.23
N ASP A 340 -15.19 -6.24 -19.18
CA ASP A 340 -14.94 -7.18 -20.28
C ASP A 340 -14.36 -8.51 -19.77
N ALA A 341 -13.60 -8.47 -18.66
CA ALA A 341 -13.08 -9.65 -17.97
C ALA A 341 -14.14 -10.38 -17.11
N GLY A 342 -15.33 -9.80 -16.94
CA GLY A 342 -16.46 -10.41 -16.24
C GLY A 342 -16.65 -10.00 -14.79
N PHE A 343 -15.97 -8.96 -14.31
CA PHE A 343 -16.25 -8.39 -12.99
C PHE A 343 -17.61 -7.70 -12.95
N THR A 344 -18.24 -7.77 -11.80
CA THR A 344 -19.57 -7.23 -11.52
C THR A 344 -19.57 -6.44 -10.21
N VAL A 345 -20.66 -5.73 -9.94
CA VAL A 345 -20.86 -5.03 -8.65
C VAL A 345 -20.76 -5.97 -7.44
N ALA A 346 -21.02 -7.26 -7.61
CA ALA A 346 -20.89 -8.25 -6.53
C ALA A 346 -19.42 -8.50 -6.14
N ASP A 347 -18.47 -8.20 -7.02
CA ASP A 347 -17.03 -8.37 -6.77
C ASP A 347 -16.42 -7.18 -6.00
N ASP A 348 -17.16 -6.08 -5.86
CA ASP A 348 -16.77 -4.86 -5.13
C ASP A 348 -17.19 -4.90 -3.65
N GLU A 349 -17.67 -6.04 -3.15
CA GLU A 349 -18.20 -6.17 -1.79
C GLU A 349 -17.07 -6.42 -0.76
N LEU A 350 -17.21 -5.85 0.44
CA LEU A 350 -16.34 -6.19 1.56
C LEU A 350 -16.70 -7.58 2.12
N PRO A 351 -15.73 -8.32 2.68
CA PRO A 351 -16.02 -9.52 3.45
C PRO A 351 -17.03 -9.27 4.59
N GLU A 352 -17.96 -10.21 4.77
CA GLU A 352 -19.10 -10.09 5.71
C GLU A 352 -18.67 -9.69 7.13
N PHE A 353 -17.53 -10.20 7.60
CA PHE A 353 -17.06 -9.95 8.96
C PHE A 353 -16.79 -8.45 9.23
N PHE A 354 -16.47 -7.64 8.23
CA PHE A 354 -16.33 -6.19 8.41
C PHE A 354 -17.65 -5.51 8.75
N TYR A 355 -18.79 -6.07 8.34
CA TYR A 355 -20.13 -5.57 8.65
C TYR A 355 -20.66 -6.09 9.99
N SER A 356 -20.27 -7.31 10.39
CA SER A 356 -20.78 -7.96 11.59
C SER A 356 -19.91 -7.81 12.84
N GLU A 357 -18.59 -7.63 12.67
CA GLU A 357 -17.63 -7.59 13.78
C GLU A 357 -17.17 -6.17 14.08
N SER A 358 -17.52 -5.69 15.28
CA SER A 358 -17.11 -4.39 15.80
C SER A 358 -15.61 -4.37 16.07
N LEU A 359 -14.92 -3.31 15.62
CA LEU A 359 -13.48 -3.16 15.74
C LEU A 359 -13.09 -2.35 16.98
N ALA A 360 -12.37 -2.95 17.93
CA ALA A 360 -11.75 -2.20 19.01
C ALA A 360 -10.62 -1.28 18.47
N PRO A 361 -10.38 -0.10 19.08
CA PRO A 361 -11.15 0.53 20.16
C PRO A 361 -12.37 1.33 19.67
N THR A 362 -12.50 1.52 18.35
CA THR A 362 -13.48 2.47 17.77
C THR A 362 -14.93 2.01 17.90
N GLY A 363 -15.14 0.70 18.06
CA GLY A 363 -16.44 0.05 18.05
C GLY A 363 -17.10 0.02 16.67
N LYS A 364 -16.41 0.46 15.61
CA LYS A 364 -16.99 0.63 14.27
C LYS A 364 -17.16 -0.70 13.53
N VAL A 365 -18.14 -0.72 12.64
CA VAL A 365 -18.33 -1.71 11.57
C VAL A 365 -18.38 -0.96 10.23
N ALA A 366 -18.18 -1.66 9.13
CA ALA A 366 -18.27 -1.07 7.80
C ALA A 366 -19.70 -0.58 7.54
N ARG A 367 -19.84 0.56 6.88
CA ARG A 367 -21.15 1.22 6.68
C ARG A 367 -21.73 1.05 5.29
N PHE A 368 -20.89 0.85 4.28
CA PHE A 368 -21.29 0.94 2.87
C PHE A 368 -21.11 -0.39 2.16
N HIS A 369 -22.12 -0.80 1.40
CA HIS A 369 -22.07 -2.01 0.58
C HIS A 369 -21.76 -1.69 -0.89
N GLY A 370 -21.20 -2.68 -1.59
CA GLY A 370 -20.83 -2.58 -3.01
C GLY A 370 -21.90 -1.96 -3.92
N PRO A 371 -23.20 -2.34 -3.82
CA PRO A 371 -24.27 -1.73 -4.60
C PRO A 371 -24.53 -0.25 -4.31
N GLU A 372 -24.39 0.18 -3.05
CA GLU A 372 -24.61 1.58 -2.66
C GLU A 372 -23.47 2.46 -3.16
N VAL A 373 -22.23 1.97 -3.02
CA VAL A 373 -21.02 2.62 -3.52
C VAL A 373 -21.06 2.78 -5.04
N ASN A 374 -21.38 1.71 -5.77
CA ASN A 374 -21.48 1.75 -7.24
C ASN A 374 -22.58 2.71 -7.72
N LYS A 375 -23.73 2.75 -7.03
CA LYS A 375 -24.78 3.72 -7.35
C LYS A 375 -24.31 5.17 -7.19
N ALA A 376 -23.57 5.47 -6.12
CA ALA A 376 -23.01 6.80 -5.87
C ALA A 376 -21.93 7.19 -6.92
N LEU A 377 -21.20 6.21 -7.47
CA LEU A 377 -20.29 6.40 -8.61
C LEU A 377 -21.01 6.60 -9.95
N GLY A 378 -22.31 6.35 -10.02
CA GLY A 378 -23.10 6.42 -11.25
C GLY A 378 -22.91 5.20 -12.18
N HIS A 379 -22.52 4.06 -11.61
CA HIS A 379 -22.30 2.79 -12.32
C HIS A 379 -23.56 1.95 -12.53
#